data_AF-A0A0B6Y721-F1
#
_entry.id   AF-A0A0B6Y721-F1
#
_cell.length_a   1.000
_cell.length_b   1.000
_cell.length_c   1.000
_cell.angle_alpha   90.00
_cell.angle_beta   90.00
_cell.angle_gamma   90.00
#
_symmetry.space_group_name_H-M   'P 1'
#
loop_
_entity.id
_entity.type
_entity.pdbx_description
1 polymer ?
#
loop_
_entity_poly.entity_id
_entity_poly.type
_entity_poly.pdbx_seq_one_letter_code
_entity_poly.pdbx_strand_id
1 'polypeptide(L)'
;TTLLQQRQDGVKRRFTQFLLDDFDVHRDLWPWGGEPIYRDGQFAGVTTTCGYGFTLEKMVCLGFVSQLDENGEMITQKNINEWVMNKNSKYEIDIAGVLFPAKPGIYTQKMSVQTVEPLFVPAPNLSPAK
;
A
#
# COMPACT_ATOMS: atom_id res chain seq x y z
N THR A 1 11.69 30.99 0.35
CA THR A 1 10.37 30.41 0.68
C THR A 1 10.10 29.21 -0.21
N THR A 2 10.67 28.06 0.12
CA THR A 2 10.71 26.88 -0.78
C THR A 2 9.41 26.06 -0.77
N LEU A 3 8.68 26.05 0.35
CA LEU A 3 7.42 25.30 0.51
C LEU A 3 6.21 25.99 -0.16
N LEU A 4 6.21 27.32 -0.22
CA LEU A 4 5.10 28.09 -0.82
C LEU A 4 5.06 27.92 -2.35
N GLN A 5 6.23 27.84 -3.00
CA GLN A 5 6.34 27.54 -4.43
C GLN A 5 5.86 26.12 -4.74
N GLN A 6 6.28 25.12 -3.96
CA GLN A 6 5.80 23.74 -4.14
C GLN A 6 4.27 23.62 -3.98
N ARG A 7 3.65 24.46 -3.14
CA ARG A 7 2.18 24.53 -3.04
C ARG A 7 1.52 25.15 -4.28
N GLN A 8 2.18 26.09 -4.95
CA GLN A 8 1.67 26.75 -6.16
C GLN A 8 1.89 25.92 -7.42
N ASP A 9 3.07 25.31 -7.57
CA ASP A 9 3.45 24.53 -8.76
C ASP A 9 2.82 23.13 -8.75
N GLY A 10 2.49 22.61 -7.57
CA GLY A 10 1.96 21.27 -7.40
C GLY A 10 3.05 20.27 -7.03
N VAL A 11 2.68 18.99 -6.97
CA VAL A 11 3.58 17.92 -6.56
C VAL A 11 3.83 16.97 -7.73
N LYS A 12 5.09 16.56 -7.88
CA LYS A 12 5.52 15.61 -8.93
C LYS A 12 5.21 14.16 -8.60
N ARG A 13 5.13 13.85 -7.29
CA ARG A 13 4.89 12.50 -6.79
C ARG A 13 4.07 12.53 -5.50
N ARG A 14 3.30 11.47 -5.27
CA ARG A 14 2.49 11.29 -4.06
C ARG A 14 2.84 10.00 -3.35
N PHE A 15 3.08 10.09 -2.05
CA PHE A 15 3.20 8.92 -1.20
C PHE A 15 1.82 8.31 -0.97
N THR A 16 1.67 7.04 -1.33
CA THR A 16 0.38 6.34 -1.39
C THR A 16 0.54 4.95 -0.78
N GLN A 17 -0.46 4.54 0.00
CA GLN A 17 -0.58 3.16 0.48
C GLN A 17 -1.37 2.33 -0.51
N PHE A 18 -0.96 1.08 -0.68
CA PHE A 18 -1.54 0.11 -1.59
C PHE A 18 -1.91 -1.13 -0.78
N LEU A 19 -3.18 -1.52 -0.84
CA LEU A 19 -3.66 -2.75 -0.24
C LEU A 19 -3.80 -3.80 -1.33
N LEU A 20 -3.09 -4.91 -1.19
CA LEU A 20 -3.21 -6.05 -2.10
C LEU A 20 -4.51 -6.81 -1.78
N ASP A 21 -5.33 -7.08 -2.80
CA ASP A 21 -6.61 -7.77 -2.60
C ASP A 21 -6.51 -9.30 -2.73
N ASP A 22 -5.61 -9.81 -3.57
CA ASP A 22 -5.50 -11.23 -3.93
C ASP A 22 -4.14 -11.82 -3.54
N PHE A 23 -3.62 -11.41 -2.38
CA PHE A 23 -2.32 -11.85 -1.88
C PHE A 23 -2.50 -12.83 -0.73
N ASP A 24 -2.04 -14.07 -0.93
CA ASP A 24 -2.04 -15.12 0.09
C ASP A 24 -0.68 -15.19 0.79
N VAL A 25 -0.65 -14.81 2.07
CA VAL A 25 0.57 -14.78 2.89
C VAL A 25 1.24 -16.16 3.02
N HIS A 26 0.49 -17.25 2.86
CA HIS A 26 1.03 -18.60 3.01
C HIS A 26 1.56 -19.20 1.70
N ARG A 27 1.12 -18.66 0.56
CA ARG A 27 1.43 -19.20 -0.77
C ARG A 27 2.32 -18.26 -1.58
N ASP A 28 2.11 -16.96 -1.45
CA ASP A 28 2.77 -15.94 -2.24
C ASP A 28 4.05 -15.43 -1.57
N LEU A 29 4.96 -14.92 -2.39
CA LEU A 29 6.23 -14.37 -1.94
C LEU A 29 6.02 -13.00 -1.28
N TRP A 30 6.63 -12.82 -0.12
CA TRP A 30 6.53 -11.58 0.62
C TRP A 30 7.27 -10.43 -0.09
N PRO A 31 6.62 -9.29 -0.40
CA PRO A 31 7.30 -8.13 -0.96
C PRO A 31 8.17 -7.44 0.08
N TRP A 32 9.39 -7.09 -0.27
CA TRP A 32 10.39 -6.48 0.61
C TRP A 32 10.49 -4.96 0.43
N GLY A 33 9.96 -4.44 -0.68
CA GLY A 33 10.18 -3.06 -1.13
C GLY A 33 11.08 -3.03 -2.36
N GLY A 34 10.83 -2.07 -3.26
CA GLY A 34 11.50 -1.97 -4.56
C GLY A 34 10.68 -2.57 -5.71
N GLU A 35 9.48 -3.07 -5.43
CA GLU A 35 8.55 -3.59 -6.44
C GLU A 35 8.01 -2.46 -7.33
N PRO A 36 7.97 -2.66 -8.66
CA PRO A 36 7.41 -1.67 -9.55
C PRO A 36 5.87 -1.63 -9.44
N ILE A 37 5.36 -0.41 -9.42
CA ILE A 37 3.93 -0.11 -9.35
C ILE A 37 3.48 0.26 -10.76
N TYR A 38 2.46 -0.43 -11.24
CA TYR A 38 1.80 -0.17 -12.51
C TYR A 38 0.43 0.43 -12.28
N ARG A 39 0.04 1.33 -13.17
CA ARG A 39 -1.30 1.91 -13.26
C ARG A 39 -1.77 1.80 -14.70
N ASP A 40 -2.87 1.09 -14.91
CA ASP A 40 -3.44 0.85 -16.24
C ASP A 40 -2.38 0.29 -17.24
N GLY A 41 -1.48 -0.58 -16.74
CA GLY A 41 -0.37 -1.18 -17.51
C GLY A 41 0.86 -0.27 -17.70
N GLN A 42 0.83 0.97 -17.24
CA GLN A 42 1.97 1.90 -17.32
C GLN A 42 2.73 1.98 -16.00
N PHE A 43 4.05 2.08 -16.08
CA PHE A 43 4.88 2.25 -14.89
C PHE A 43 4.56 3.59 -14.20
N ALA A 44 4.13 3.52 -12.95
CA ALA A 44 3.67 4.66 -12.16
C ALA A 44 4.59 4.98 -10.98
N GLY A 45 5.48 4.07 -10.60
CA GLY A 45 6.41 4.28 -9.49
C GLY A 45 6.97 2.97 -8.92
N VAL A 46 7.55 3.06 -7.72
CA VAL A 46 8.15 1.92 -7.01
C VAL A 46 7.72 1.95 -5.56
N THR A 47 7.51 0.77 -4.99
CA THR A 47 7.27 0.59 -3.55
C THR A 47 8.54 0.89 -2.78
N THR A 48 8.43 1.65 -1.69
CA THR A 48 9.55 1.93 -0.79
C THR A 48 9.61 0.92 0.34
N THR A 49 8.45 0.51 0.85
CA THR A 49 8.34 -0.35 2.03
C THR A 49 7.07 -1.18 1.92
N CYS A 50 7.15 -2.43 2.34
CA CYS A 50 6.06 -3.38 2.28
C CYS A 50 5.93 -4.07 3.64
N GLY A 51 4.71 -4.39 4.04
CA GLY A 51 4.43 -5.02 5.34
C GLY A 51 3.03 -5.57 5.42
N TYR A 52 2.84 -6.59 6.25
CA TYR A 52 1.53 -7.20 6.46
C TYR A 52 0.77 -6.48 7.58
N GLY A 53 -0.44 -6.04 7.27
CA GLY A 53 -1.32 -5.40 8.25
C GLY A 53 -2.17 -6.44 8.97
N PHE A 54 -1.77 -6.90 10.14
CA PHE A 54 -2.51 -7.90 10.93
C PHE A 54 -3.97 -7.51 11.19
N THR A 55 -4.26 -6.23 11.42
CA THR A 55 -5.63 -5.75 11.64
C THR A 55 -6.48 -5.77 10.36
N LEU A 56 -5.84 -5.66 9.19
CA LEU A 56 -6.49 -5.66 7.88
C LEU A 56 -6.52 -7.06 7.26
N GLU A 57 -5.76 -8.00 7.82
CA GLU A 57 -5.44 -9.32 7.25
C GLU A 57 -5.02 -9.24 5.77
N LYS A 58 -4.28 -8.17 5.43
CA LYS A 58 -3.87 -7.87 4.06
C LYS A 58 -2.44 -7.38 3.99
N MET A 59 -1.81 -7.67 2.86
CA MET A 59 -0.50 -7.14 2.54
C MET A 59 -0.61 -5.68 2.12
N VAL A 60 0.22 -4.84 2.74
CA VAL A 60 0.23 -3.38 2.55
C VAL A 60 1.58 -2.98 1.95
N CYS A 61 1.54 -2.28 0.82
CA CYS A 61 2.71 -1.71 0.20
C CYS A 61 2.63 -0.19 0.23
N LEU A 62 3.73 0.48 0.47
CA LEU A 62 3.84 1.93 0.47
C LEU A 62 4.78 2.33 -0.66
N GLY A 63 4.43 3.35 -1.42
CA GLY A 63 5.25 3.79 -2.54
C GLY A 63 4.95 5.20 -2.99
N PHE A 64 5.86 5.75 -3.78
CA PHE A 64 5.64 7.01 -4.48
C PHE A 64 5.07 6.73 -5.86
N VAL A 65 3.95 7.37 -6.17
CA VAL A 65 3.36 7.35 -7.51
C VAL A 65 3.46 8.71 -8.17
N SER A 66 3.76 8.69 -9.45
CA SER A 66 3.87 9.85 -10.33
C SER A 66 3.34 9.49 -11.71
N GLN A 67 2.70 10.45 -12.38
CA GLN A 67 2.40 10.28 -13.79
C GLN A 67 3.66 10.61 -14.60
N LEU A 68 4.05 9.70 -15.49
CA LEU A 68 5.12 9.91 -16.45
C LEU A 68 4.52 10.37 -17.79
N ASP A 69 5.20 11.28 -18.46
CA ASP A 69 4.89 11.67 -19.84
C ASP A 69 5.50 10.69 -20.85
N GLU A 70 5.18 10.84 -22.13
CA GLU A 70 5.74 10.02 -23.22
C GLU A 70 7.28 10.06 -23.27
N ASN A 71 7.88 11.14 -22.76
CA ASN A 71 9.33 11.34 -22.65
C ASN A 71 9.94 10.74 -21.36
N GLY A 72 9.13 10.10 -20.50
CA GLY A 72 9.59 9.54 -19.23
C GLY A 72 9.81 10.57 -18.12
N GLU A 73 9.39 11.82 -18.31
CA GLU A 73 9.50 12.86 -17.29
C GLU A 73 8.28 12.88 -16.35
N MET A 74 8.52 13.17 -15.06
CA MET A 74 7.45 13.27 -14.08
C MET A 74 6.62 14.54 -14.31
N ILE A 75 5.34 14.36 -14.58
CA ILE A 75 4.40 15.46 -14.76
C ILE A 75 4.08 16.08 -13.39
N THR A 76 4.27 17.39 -13.27
CA THR A 76 3.86 18.11 -12.05
C THR A 76 2.35 18.29 -12.08
N GLN A 77 1.65 17.74 -11.08
CA GLN A 77 0.20 17.86 -10.99
C GLN A 77 -0.21 18.71 -9.79
N LYS A 78 -1.13 19.65 -10.01
CA LYS A 78 -1.78 20.39 -8.92
C LYS A 78 -2.73 19.50 -8.11
N ASN A 79 -3.40 18.54 -8.75
CA ASN A 79 -4.40 17.64 -8.14
C ASN A 79 -4.00 16.15 -8.20
N ILE A 80 -2.78 15.80 -7.78
CA ILE A 80 -2.33 14.40 -7.78
C ILE A 80 -3.24 13.47 -6.97
N ASN A 81 -3.91 13.97 -5.93
CA ASN A 81 -4.77 13.15 -5.07
C ASN A 81 -5.97 12.58 -5.84
N GLU A 82 -6.57 13.37 -6.73
CA GLU A 82 -7.70 12.93 -7.56
C GLU A 82 -7.23 11.90 -8.60
N TRP A 83 -6.03 12.09 -9.15
CA TRP A 83 -5.42 11.16 -10.08
C TRP A 83 -5.11 9.80 -9.41
N VAL A 84 -4.58 9.83 -8.18
CA VAL A 84 -4.28 8.64 -7.40
C VAL A 84 -5.55 7.87 -7.03
N MET A 85 -6.56 8.59 -6.53
CA MET A 85 -7.81 8.01 -6.01
C MET A 85 -8.88 7.78 -7.09
N ASN A 86 -8.52 7.85 -8.37
CA ASN A 86 -9.46 7.63 -9.45
C ASN A 86 -9.98 6.18 -9.43
N LYS A 87 -11.30 6.02 -9.32
CA LYS A 87 -11.96 4.70 -9.26
C LYS A 87 -11.84 3.89 -10.54
N ASN A 88 -11.60 4.55 -11.67
CA ASN A 88 -11.50 3.87 -12.97
C ASN A 88 -10.08 3.35 -13.26
N SER A 89 -9.09 3.74 -12.46
CA SER A 89 -7.71 3.31 -12.63
C SER A 89 -7.43 2.03 -11.87
N LYS A 90 -6.78 1.09 -12.54
CA LYS A 90 -6.34 -0.18 -11.96
C LYS A 90 -4.88 -0.06 -11.57
N TYR A 91 -4.56 -0.36 -10.32
CA TYR A 91 -3.18 -0.44 -9.86
C TYR A 91 -2.79 -1.89 -9.69
N GLU A 92 -1.58 -2.20 -10.13
CA GLU A 92 -0.98 -3.52 -10.06
C GLU A 92 0.44 -3.36 -9.51
N ILE A 93 0.85 -4.27 -8.64
CA ILE A 93 2.22 -4.29 -8.11
C ILE A 93 2.85 -5.59 -8.54
N ASP A 94 4.01 -5.51 -9.19
CA ASP A 94 4.77 -6.70 -9.56
C ASP A 94 5.58 -7.18 -8.36
N ILE A 95 5.13 -8.29 -7.78
CA ILE A 95 5.83 -8.96 -6.69
C ILE A 95 6.44 -10.23 -7.26
N ALA A 96 7.77 -10.26 -7.36
CA ALA A 96 8.55 -11.41 -7.82
C ALA A 96 8.12 -11.97 -9.20
N GLY A 97 7.67 -11.11 -10.12
CA GLY A 97 7.23 -11.48 -11.47
C GLY A 97 5.72 -11.73 -11.59
N VAL A 98 4.96 -11.51 -10.52
CA VAL A 98 3.50 -11.68 -10.50
C VAL A 98 2.84 -10.33 -10.24
N LEU A 99 1.94 -9.93 -11.13
CA LEU A 99 1.17 -8.69 -10.99
C LEU A 99 -0.03 -8.92 -10.08
N PHE A 100 -0.01 -8.31 -8.91
CA PHE A 100 -1.10 -8.36 -7.97
C PHE A 100 -1.94 -7.08 -8.01
N PRO A 101 -3.29 -7.18 -8.09
CA PRO A 101 -4.15 -6.01 -8.05
C PRO A 101 -4.10 -5.35 -6.68
N ALA A 102 -3.93 -4.03 -6.69
CA ALA A 102 -3.79 -3.22 -5.50
C ALA A 102 -4.78 -2.05 -5.46
N LYS A 103 -5.28 -1.72 -4.27
CA LYS A 103 -6.14 -0.57 -4.03
C LYS A 103 -5.34 0.60 -3.45
N PRO A 104 -5.32 1.77 -4.10
CA PRO A 104 -4.66 2.95 -3.57
C PRO A 104 -5.44 3.54 -2.38
N GLY A 105 -4.71 4.09 -1.43
CA GLY A 105 -5.22 4.89 -0.32
C GLY A 105 -4.25 6.03 -0.03
N ILE A 106 -4.78 7.23 0.16
CA ILE A 106 -3.99 8.40 0.59
C ILE A 106 -4.23 8.76 2.06
N TYR A 107 -5.22 8.12 2.68
CA TYR A 107 -5.59 8.27 4.08
C TYR A 107 -5.73 6.89 4.70
N THR A 108 -5.45 6.81 6.00
CA THR A 108 -5.74 5.61 6.79
C THR A 108 -7.22 5.26 6.63
N GLN A 109 -7.50 4.00 6.28
CA GLN A 109 -8.88 3.53 6.25
C GLN A 109 -9.44 3.56 7.68
N LYS A 110 -10.57 4.25 7.86
CA LYS A 110 -11.28 4.23 9.13
C LYS A 110 -11.90 2.85 9.29
N MET A 111 -11.29 1.99 10.11
CA MET A 111 -11.91 0.74 10.53
C MET A 111 -12.39 0.82 11.96
N SER A 112 -13.59 0.31 12.21
CA SER A 112 -14.05 -0.04 13.55
C SER A 112 -13.31 -1.29 13.98
N VAL A 113 -12.32 -1.15 14.87
CA VAL A 113 -11.69 -2.29 15.52
C VAL A 113 -12.79 -3.06 16.26
N GLN A 114 -13.14 -4.25 15.78
CA GLN A 114 -13.88 -5.18 16.61
C GLN A 114 -12.86 -5.80 17.56
N THR A 115 -12.82 -5.29 18.79
CA THR A 115 -12.04 -5.88 19.86
C THR A 115 -12.63 -7.25 20.14
N VAL A 116 -12.09 -8.30 19.51
CA VAL A 116 -12.31 -9.66 19.99
C VAL A 116 -11.66 -9.74 21.36
N GLU A 117 -12.47 -9.94 22.40
CA GLU A 117 -11.97 -10.14 23.75
C GLU A 117 -10.97 -11.31 23.74
N PRO A 118 -9.77 -11.15 24.33
CA PRO A 118 -8.80 -12.24 24.35
C PRO A 118 -9.41 -13.41 25.12
N LEU A 119 -9.55 -14.56 24.46
CA LEU A 119 -10.01 -15.79 25.10
C LEU A 119 -8.98 -16.18 26.17
N PHE A 120 -9.32 -15.98 27.44
CA PHE A 120 -8.45 -16.36 28.55
C PHE A 120 -8.32 -17.88 28.58
N VAL A 121 -7.12 -18.40 28.27
CA VAL A 121 -6.80 -19.82 28.46
C VAL A 121 -6.22 -19.99 29.87
N PRO A 122 -6.92 -20.63 30.81
CA PRO A 122 -6.37 -20.87 32.14
C PRO A 122 -5.18 -21.82 32.05
N ALA A 123 -4.15 -21.58 32.87
CA ALA A 123 -3.02 -22.49 32.97
C ALA A 123 -3.49 -23.89 33.44
N PRO A 124 -2.92 -25.00 32.91
CA PRO A 124 -3.23 -26.34 33.40
C PRO A 124 -2.83 -26.45 34.88
N ASN A 125 -3.75 -26.93 35.72
CA ASN A 125 -3.45 -27.21 37.13
C ASN A 125 -2.42 -28.35 37.21
N LEU A 126 -1.17 -28.01 37.51
CA LEU A 126 -0.15 -28.98 37.91
C LEU A 126 -0.48 -29.44 39.34
N SER A 127 -1.08 -30.60 39.49
CA SER A 127 -1.20 -31.27 40.79
C SER A 127 0.20 -31.60 41.32
N PRO A 128 0.54 -31.32 42.59
CA PRO A 128 1.83 -31.70 43.13
C PRO A 128 1.98 -33.23 43.09
N ALA A 129 3.08 -33.68 42.46
CA ALA A 129 3.47 -35.08 42.48
C ALA A 129 3.66 -35.53 43.93
N LYS A 130 3.07 -36.69 44.25
CA LYS A 130 2.96 -37.29 45.57
C LYS A 130 4.30 -37.78 46.10
#